data_AF-A0A6B3EL18-F1
#
_entry.id   AF-A0A6B3EL18-F1
#
_cell.length_a   1.000
_cell.length_b   1.000
_cell.length_c   1.000
_cell.angle_alpha   90.00
_cell.angle_beta   90.00
_cell.angle_gamma   90.00
#
_symmetry.space_group_name_H-M   'P 1'
#
loop_
_entity.id
_entity.type
_entity.pdbx_description
1 polymer ?
#
loop_
_entity_poly.entity_id
_entity_poly.type
_entity_poly.pdbx_seq_one_letter_code
_entity_poly.pdbx_strand_id
1 'polypeptide(L)'
;ALAFERREGLAEGTLFRALYADAEMIRLTEELERGTLTQSRWNAEAADRTGLAADNLMGRLFADLRPQPELIGAAAAARRAGVPVALLTNSVGRAPWDL
;
A
#
# COMPACT_ATOMS: atom_id res chain seq x y z
N ALA A 1 7.47 -1.85 5.55
CA ALA A 1 8.00 -0.61 6.14
C ALA A 1 9.51 -0.69 6.42
N LEU A 2 9.98 -1.54 7.36
CA LEU A 2 11.40 -1.55 7.79
C LEU A 2 12.44 -1.74 6.66
N ALA A 3 12.18 -2.63 5.69
CA ALA A 3 13.09 -2.84 4.56
C ALA A 3 13.19 -1.61 3.65
N PHE A 4 12.06 -0.93 3.42
CA PHE A 4 12.00 0.30 2.67
C PHE A 4 12.69 1.45 3.41
N GLU A 5 12.41 1.64 4.70
CA GLU A 5 13.05 2.67 5.54
C GLU A 5 14.56 2.57 5.47
N ARG A 6 15.12 1.36 5.64
CA ARG A 6 16.56 1.14 5.52
C ARG A 6 17.11 1.48 4.13
N ARG A 7 16.40 1.12 3.06
CA ARG A 7 16.82 1.42 1.68
C ARG A 7 16.86 2.92 1.41
N GLU A 8 15.93 3.67 2.01
CA GLU A 8 15.79 5.11 1.84
C GLU A 8 16.59 5.93 2.88
N GLY A 9 17.34 5.26 3.77
CA GLY A 9 18.12 5.94 4.81
C GLY A 9 17.28 6.58 5.92
N LEU A 10 16.03 6.14 6.09
CA LEU A 10 15.14 6.63 7.13
C LEU A 10 15.41 5.95 8.47
N ALA A 11 15.19 6.68 9.56
CA ALA A 11 15.15 6.10 10.89
C ALA A 11 13.97 5.12 11.01
N GLU A 12 14.15 4.08 11.81
CA GLU A 12 13.12 3.06 12.04
C GLU A 12 11.81 3.68 12.57
N GLY A 13 10.70 3.23 11.99
CA GLY A 13 9.34 3.68 12.35
C GLY A 13 8.97 5.06 11.82
N THR A 14 9.80 5.68 10.97
CA THR A 14 9.47 6.95 10.31
C THR A 14 8.20 6.82 9.46
N LEU A 15 8.08 5.77 8.65
CA LEU A 15 6.89 5.52 7.85
C LEU A 15 5.66 5.25 8.72
N PHE A 16 5.83 4.49 9.81
CA PHE A 16 4.71 4.23 10.72
C PHE A 16 4.15 5.54 11.27
N ARG A 17 5.01 6.40 11.81
CA ARG A 17 4.61 7.69 12.36
C ARG A 17 4.00 8.61 11.28
N ALA A 18 4.64 8.70 10.12
CA ALA A 18 4.25 9.62 9.06
C ALA A 18 2.99 9.19 8.30
N LEU A 19 2.76 7.90 8.09
CA LEU A 19 1.70 7.39 7.20
C LEU A 19 0.58 6.68 7.94
N TYR A 20 0.85 6.08 9.10
CA TYR A 20 -0.09 5.19 9.79
C TYR A 20 -0.54 5.72 11.17
N ALA A 21 0.17 6.68 11.76
CA ALA A 21 -0.20 7.32 13.03
C ALA A 21 -0.62 8.79 12.85
N ASP A 22 -0.40 9.38 11.68
CA ASP A 22 -0.85 10.72 11.33
C ASP A 22 -2.32 10.70 10.90
N ALA A 23 -3.17 11.44 11.62
CA ALA A 23 -4.62 11.43 11.41
C ALA A 23 -5.03 11.91 10.00
N GLU A 24 -4.29 12.83 9.41
CA GLU A 24 -4.57 13.31 8.06
C GLU A 24 -4.15 12.28 7.01
N MET A 25 -3.02 11.59 7.20
CA MET A 25 -2.64 10.48 6.31
C MET A 25 -3.59 9.29 6.40
N ILE A 26 -4.14 9.00 7.58
CA ILE A 26 -5.19 7.99 7.71
C ILE A 26 -6.40 8.39 6.84
N ARG A 27 -6.89 9.62 7.01
CA ARG A 27 -8.02 10.17 6.23
C ARG A 27 -7.76 10.13 4.71
N LEU A 28 -6.58 10.55 4.27
CA LEU A 28 -6.19 10.52 2.86
C LEU A 28 -6.08 9.10 2.30
N THR A 29 -5.63 8.14 3.12
CA THR A 29 -5.57 6.72 2.74
C THR A 29 -6.99 6.16 2.60
N GLU A 30 -7.91 6.51 3.50
CA GLU A 30 -9.33 6.12 3.37
C GLU A 30 -9.98 6.71 2.10
N GLU A 31 -9.68 7.97 1.75
CA GLU A 31 -10.16 8.58 0.50
C GLU A 31 -9.57 7.92 -0.74
N LEU A 32 -8.30 7.53 -0.68
CA LEU A 32 -7.65 6.77 -1.75
C LEU A 32 -8.30 5.41 -1.94
N GLU A 33 -8.55 4.70 -0.84
CA GLU A 33 -9.20 3.39 -0.85
C GLU A 33 -10.66 3.44 -1.31
N ARG A 34 -11.33 4.57 -1.10
CA ARG A 34 -12.67 4.87 -1.65
C ARG A 34 -12.64 5.26 -3.13
N GLY A 35 -11.47 5.55 -3.69
CA GLY A 35 -11.31 6.05 -5.05
C GLY A 35 -11.65 7.53 -5.24
N THR A 36 -11.75 8.30 -4.15
CA THR A 36 -11.99 9.76 -4.20
C THR A 36 -10.69 10.58 -4.19
N LEU A 37 -9.55 9.94 -3.91
CA LEU A 37 -8.20 10.51 -4.00
C LEU A 37 -7.38 9.77 -5.08
N THR A 38 -6.44 10.46 -5.72
CA THR A 38 -5.48 9.83 -6.64
C THR A 38 -4.19 9.45 -5.91
N GLN A 39 -3.46 8.45 -6.41
CA GLN A 39 -2.15 8.10 -5.84
C GLN A 39 -1.18 9.28 -5.96
N SER A 40 -1.24 10.09 -7.03
CA SER A 40 -0.35 11.26 -7.16
C SER A 40 -0.54 12.27 -6.03
N ARG A 41 -1.79 12.53 -5.62
CA ARG A 41 -2.06 13.41 -4.49
C ARG A 41 -1.64 12.77 -3.17
N TRP A 42 -1.93 11.49 -2.98
CA TRP A 42 -1.48 10.75 -1.80
C TRP A 42 0.06 10.75 -1.69
N ASN A 43 0.77 10.55 -2.80
CA ASN A 43 2.23 10.53 -2.87
C ASN A 43 2.85 11.88 -2.49
N ALA A 44 2.25 12.99 -2.90
CA ALA A 44 2.70 14.33 -2.50
C ALA A 44 2.60 14.53 -0.98
N GLU A 45 1.45 14.18 -0.41
CA GLU A 45 1.20 14.30 1.04
C GLU A 45 2.10 13.38 1.87
N ALA A 46 2.36 12.18 1.37
CA ALA A 46 3.28 11.22 1.97
C ALA A 46 4.74 11.69 1.88
N ALA A 47 5.14 12.27 0.74
CA ALA A 47 6.48 12.82 0.53
C ALA A 47 6.78 13.94 1.52
N ASP A 48 5.85 14.88 1.70
CA ASP A 48 6.01 16.01 2.62
C ASP A 48 6.23 15.56 4.07
N ARG A 49 5.55 14.50 4.51
CA ARG A 49 5.67 13.96 5.87
C ARG A 49 6.89 13.07 6.10
N THR A 50 7.39 12.46 5.04
CA THR A 50 8.50 11.49 5.12
C THR A 50 9.85 12.09 4.70
N GLY A 51 9.85 13.23 4.02
CA GLY A 51 11.04 13.82 3.40
C GLY A 51 11.52 13.07 2.16
N LEU A 52 10.69 12.19 1.58
CA LEU A 52 11.01 11.40 0.39
C LEU A 52 10.55 12.08 -0.89
N ALA A 53 11.09 11.66 -2.03
CA ALA A 53 10.54 12.08 -3.33
C ALA A 53 9.15 11.49 -3.57
N ALA A 54 8.21 12.32 -4.05
CA ALA A 54 6.82 11.93 -4.35
C ALA A 54 6.70 11.02 -5.57
N ASP A 55 7.65 11.07 -6.50
CA ASP A 55 7.60 10.31 -7.75
C ASP A 55 7.45 8.81 -7.50
N ASN A 56 6.27 8.30 -7.88
CA ASN A 56 5.86 6.92 -7.69
C ASN A 56 6.16 6.36 -6.28
N LEU A 57 5.98 7.20 -5.23
CA LEU A 57 6.31 6.82 -3.87
C LEU A 57 5.57 5.56 -3.41
N MET A 58 4.27 5.46 -3.71
CA MET A 58 3.47 4.26 -3.47
C MET A 58 4.06 3.00 -4.13
N GLY A 59 4.44 3.08 -5.41
CA GLY A 59 5.04 1.94 -6.10
C GLY A 59 6.40 1.54 -5.51
N ARG A 60 7.19 2.51 -5.05
CA ARG A 60 8.46 2.24 -4.35
C ARG A 60 8.23 1.62 -2.97
N LEU A 61 7.20 2.06 -2.23
CA LEU A 61 6.79 1.49 -0.95
C LEU A 61 6.37 0.02 -1.09
N PHE A 62 5.67 -0.31 -2.18
CA PHE A 62 5.12 -1.63 -2.45
C PHE A 62 5.99 -2.51 -3.36
N ALA A 63 7.17 -2.06 -3.78
CA ALA A 63 8.05 -2.79 -4.70
C ALA A 63 8.43 -4.21 -4.23
N ASP A 64 8.44 -4.40 -2.91
CA ASP A 64 8.81 -5.67 -2.26
C ASP A 64 7.58 -6.53 -1.92
N LEU A 65 6.35 -6.09 -2.22
CA LEU A 65 5.16 -6.92 -2.06
C LEU A 65 5.27 -8.16 -2.95
N ARG A 66 4.95 -9.31 -2.37
CA ARG A 66 4.87 -10.59 -3.08
C ARG A 66 3.54 -11.25 -2.74
N PRO A 67 2.89 -11.91 -3.71
CA PRO A 67 1.71 -12.71 -3.41
C PRO A 67 2.07 -13.80 -2.39
N GLN A 68 1.16 -14.07 -1.45
CA GLN A 68 1.36 -15.12 -0.45
C GLN A 68 0.94 -16.50 -1.00
N PRO A 69 1.88 -17.41 -1.36
CA PRO A 69 1.55 -18.63 -2.10
C PRO A 69 0.60 -19.57 -1.35
N GLU A 70 0.72 -19.67 -0.04
CA GLU A 70 -0.11 -20.53 0.80
C GLU A 70 -1.58 -20.07 0.81
N LEU A 71 -1.81 -18.75 0.84
CA LEU A 71 -3.16 -18.18 0.80
C LEU A 71 -3.80 -18.43 -0.57
N ILE A 72 -3.03 -18.24 -1.64
CA ILE A 72 -3.47 -18.55 -3.02
C ILE A 72 -3.78 -20.04 -3.16
N GLY A 73 -2.93 -20.90 -2.61
CA GLY A 73 -3.11 -22.35 -2.59
C GLY A 73 -4.39 -22.77 -1.87
N ALA A 74 -4.65 -22.20 -0.70
CA ALA A 74 -5.87 -22.43 0.07
C ALA A 74 -7.13 -22.01 -0.70
N ALA A 75 -7.12 -20.80 -1.27
CA ALA A 75 -8.23 -20.30 -2.10
C ALA A 75 -8.48 -21.19 -3.34
N ALA A 76 -7.42 -21.69 -3.98
CA ALA A 76 -7.52 -22.60 -5.12
C ALA A 76 -8.08 -23.97 -4.71
N ALA A 77 -7.69 -24.50 -3.55
CA ALA A 77 -8.19 -25.77 -3.03
C ALA A 77 -9.69 -25.68 -2.68
N ALA A 78 -10.11 -24.61 -1.99
CA ALA A 78 -11.51 -24.36 -1.69
C ALA A 78 -12.36 -24.28 -2.97
N ARG A 79 -11.87 -23.55 -3.99
CA ARG A 79 -12.55 -23.47 -5.30
C ARG A 79 -12.68 -24.83 -5.98
N ARG A 80 -11.64 -25.67 -5.96
CA ARG A 80 -11.70 -27.05 -6.51
C ARG A 80 -12.68 -27.96 -5.77
N ALA A 81 -12.90 -27.71 -4.48
CA ALA A 81 -13.88 -28.43 -3.67
C ALA A 81 -15.33 -27.94 -3.85
N GLY A 82 -15.57 -26.99 -4.77
CA GLY A 82 -16.90 -26.44 -5.03
C GLY A 82 -17.32 -25.32 -4.07
N VAL A 83 -16.41 -24.81 -3.24
CA VAL A 83 -16.69 -23.66 -2.36
C VAL A 83 -16.57 -22.37 -3.18
N PRO A 84 -17.57 -21.48 -3.18
CA PRO A 84 -17.46 -20.15 -3.78
C PRO A 84 -16.37 -19.34 -3.08
N VAL A 85 -15.47 -18.74 -3.87
CA VAL A 85 -14.36 -17.91 -3.36
C VAL A 85 -14.40 -16.55 -4.04
N ALA A 86 -14.27 -15.48 -3.24
CA ALA A 86 -14.19 -14.10 -3.71
C ALA A 86 -13.03 -13.36 -3.01
N LEU A 87 -12.54 -12.29 -3.64
CA LEU A 87 -11.58 -11.36 -3.05
C LEU A 87 -12.33 -10.07 -2.68
N LEU A 88 -12.25 -9.68 -1.42
CA LEU A 88 -12.73 -8.38 -0.93
C LEU A 88 -11.52 -7.65 -0.35
N THR A 89 -11.14 -6.55 -0.96
CA THR A 89 -9.99 -5.74 -0.55
C THR A 89 -10.26 -4.27 -0.86
N ASN A 90 -9.74 -3.40 0.00
CA ASN A 90 -9.52 -2.01 -0.41
C ASN A 90 -8.35 -1.99 -1.41
N SER A 91 -8.44 -1.12 -2.40
CA SER A 91 -7.42 -0.95 -3.44
C SER A 91 -7.08 0.52 -3.56
N VAL A 92 -5.93 0.84 -4.14
CA VAL A 92 -5.34 2.18 -4.17
C VAL A 92 -5.36 2.81 -5.57
N GLY A 93 -6.23 2.34 -6.46
CA GLY A 93 -6.25 2.74 -7.86
C GLY A 93 -5.08 2.15 -8.67
N ARG A 94 -4.88 2.64 -9.91
CA ARG A 94 -3.96 2.03 -10.89
C ARG A 94 -2.83 2.94 -11.41
N ALA A 95 -2.72 4.18 -10.92
CA ALA A 95 -1.75 5.13 -11.45
C ALA A 95 -1.20 6.08 -10.38
N PRO A 96 0.12 6.32 -10.33
CA PRO A 96 1.13 5.86 -11.30
C PRO A 96 1.59 4.39 -11.12
N TRP A 97 1.17 3.72 -10.05
CA TRP A 97 1.52 2.32 -9.81
C TRP A 97 0.30 1.40 -9.98
N ASP A 98 0.53 0.27 -10.66
CA ASP A 98 -0.42 -0.83 -10.84
C ASP A 98 0.31 -2.14 -10.53
N LEU A 99 -0.32 -3.03 -9.75
CA LEU A 99 0.27 -4.30 -9.27
C LEU A 99 -0.11 -5.47 -10.18
#